data_AF-A0A4P7QZ93-F1
#
_entry.id   AF-A0A4P7QZ93-F1
#
_cell.length_a   1.000
_cell.length_b   1.000
_cell.length_c   1.000
_cell.angle_alpha   90.00
_cell.angle_beta   90.00
_cell.angle_gamma   90.00
#
_symmetry.space_group_name_H-M   'P 1'
#
loop_
_entity.id
_entity.type
_entity.pdbx_description
1 polymer ?
#
loop_
_entity_poly.entity_id
_entity_poly.type
_entity_poly.pdbx_seq_one_letter_code
_entity_poly.pdbx_strand_id
1 'polypeptide(L)'
;MSLKHSFPPVFDSKARVLVLGSLPGDRSLAAQRYYAHPQNQFWQLMSPVVGCDLVTLDYEDRVAALRASGVALWDVIGSARRAGSSDAAILDAEGNDIVALIGRLPKLRAVAFNGGTALKQGLKLLGPNFAGPSVVALPSSSPLHTIGVAAKQPAWSQLAAFLLDWT
;
A
#
# COMPACT_ATOMS: atom_id res chain seq x y z
N MET A 1 20.71 -7.35 -13.02
CA MET A 1 19.52 -6.95 -12.23
C MET A 1 18.49 -8.08 -12.29
N SER A 2 17.97 -8.52 -11.14
CA SER A 2 16.94 -9.55 -11.10
C SER A 2 15.56 -8.98 -11.46
N LEU A 3 14.75 -9.78 -12.14
CA LEU A 3 13.31 -9.52 -12.29
C LEU A 3 12.65 -9.75 -10.92
N LYS A 4 11.77 -8.84 -10.52
CA LYS A 4 11.01 -8.89 -9.26
C LYS A 4 9.54 -8.78 -9.57
N HIS A 5 8.72 -9.49 -8.78
CA HIS A 5 7.28 -9.49 -8.89
C HIS A 5 6.64 -9.02 -7.60
N SER A 6 5.53 -8.29 -7.67
CA SER A 6 4.70 -8.03 -6.48
C SER A 6 4.02 -9.31 -5.99
N PHE A 7 3.47 -9.25 -4.78
CA PHE A 7 2.59 -10.32 -4.28
C PHE A 7 1.18 -10.20 -4.89
N PRO A 8 0.33 -11.23 -4.72
CA PRO A 8 -1.11 -11.10 -4.94
C PRO A 8 -1.73 -10.06 -3.99
N PRO A 9 -2.83 -9.40 -4.39
CA PRO A 9 -3.52 -8.44 -3.53
C PRO A 9 -4.11 -9.15 -2.30
N VAL A 10 -4.00 -8.49 -1.16
CA VAL A 10 -4.63 -8.89 0.10
C VAL A 10 -5.88 -8.05 0.28
N PHE A 11 -7.07 -8.64 0.23
CA PHE A 11 -8.30 -7.87 0.35
C PHE A 11 -9.46 -8.69 0.94
N ASP A 12 -10.51 -7.98 1.33
CA ASP A 12 -11.85 -8.51 1.55
C ASP A 12 -12.82 -7.73 0.64
N SER A 13 -13.92 -8.34 0.22
CA SER A 13 -14.97 -7.68 -0.59
C SER A 13 -15.53 -6.40 0.06
N LYS A 14 -15.42 -6.27 1.38
CA LYS A 14 -15.88 -5.12 2.16
C LYS A 14 -14.81 -4.03 2.32
N ALA A 15 -13.64 -4.16 1.70
CA ALA A 15 -12.57 -3.17 1.84
C ALA A 15 -13.05 -1.77 1.40
N ARG A 16 -12.69 -0.77 2.20
CA ARG A 16 -13.01 0.65 2.04
C ARG A 16 -11.79 1.48 1.65
N VAL A 17 -10.59 1.01 2.02
CA VAL A 17 -9.32 1.62 1.64
C VAL A 17 -8.44 0.57 0.99
N LEU A 18 -7.87 0.89 -0.17
CA LEU A 18 -6.82 0.10 -0.82
C LEU A 18 -5.51 0.86 -0.72
N VAL A 19 -4.54 0.32 0.01
CA VAL A 19 -3.18 0.90 0.10
C VAL A 19 -2.27 0.22 -0.92
N LEU A 20 -1.63 1.03 -1.76
CA LEU A 20 -0.77 0.58 -2.85
C LEU A 20 0.67 1.03 -2.62
N GLY A 21 1.57 0.05 -2.46
CA GLY A 21 3.01 0.25 -2.57
C GLY A 21 3.47 0.46 -4.02
N SER A 22 4.76 0.77 -4.20
CA SER A 22 5.39 0.80 -5.53
C SER A 22 5.69 -0.62 -6.02
N LEU A 23 6.68 -1.25 -5.40
CA LEU A 23 7.07 -2.65 -5.62
C LEU A 23 7.74 -3.18 -4.34
N PRO A 24 7.45 -4.40 -3.86
CA PRO A 24 8.00 -4.92 -2.61
C PRO A 24 9.53 -4.96 -2.58
N GLY A 25 10.12 -4.41 -1.51
CA GLY A 25 11.58 -4.42 -1.30
C GLY A 25 12.15 -5.82 -1.10
N ASP A 26 13.47 -5.95 -1.13
CA ASP A 26 14.17 -7.25 -1.08
C ASP A 26 13.82 -8.08 0.15
N ARG A 27 13.74 -7.44 1.31
CA ARG A 27 13.34 -8.14 2.55
C ARG A 27 11.89 -8.61 2.50
N SER A 28 11.00 -7.80 1.92
CA SER A 28 9.61 -8.22 1.70
C SER A 28 9.56 -9.42 0.78
N LEU A 29 10.24 -9.38 -0.36
CA LEU A 29 10.28 -10.47 -1.33
C LEU A 29 10.88 -11.75 -0.73
N ALA A 30 12.01 -11.64 -0.03
CA ALA A 30 12.65 -12.79 0.61
C ALA A 30 11.74 -13.43 1.68
N ALA A 31 11.02 -12.62 2.44
CA ALA A 31 10.10 -13.09 3.46
C ALA A 31 8.71 -13.49 2.94
N GLN A 32 8.39 -13.19 1.66
CA GLN A 32 7.04 -13.27 1.11
C GLN A 32 6.00 -12.50 1.95
N ARG A 33 6.39 -11.31 2.42
CA ARG A 33 5.61 -10.51 3.37
C ARG A 33 5.58 -9.04 2.97
N TYR A 34 4.40 -8.43 3.00
CA TYR A 34 4.27 -6.98 2.89
C TYR A 34 5.04 -6.29 4.01
N TYR A 35 5.77 -5.22 3.65
CA TYR A 35 6.47 -4.34 4.59
C TYR A 35 7.32 -5.07 5.66
N ALA A 36 8.05 -6.12 5.25
CA ALA A 36 8.81 -6.99 6.17
C ALA A 36 10.11 -6.38 6.69
N HIS A 37 10.59 -5.28 6.09
CA HIS A 37 11.79 -4.62 6.57
C HIS A 37 11.53 -4.01 7.97
N PRO A 38 12.33 -4.31 9.01
CA PRO A 38 12.05 -3.87 10.38
C PRO A 38 11.95 -2.35 10.58
N GLN A 39 12.68 -1.59 9.75
CA GLN A 39 12.62 -0.13 9.75
C GLN A 39 11.51 0.45 8.84
N ASN A 40 10.71 -0.40 8.19
CA ASN A 40 9.54 0.08 7.46
C ASN A 40 8.47 0.50 8.47
N GLN A 41 8.01 1.74 8.34
CA GLN A 41 7.11 2.35 9.31
C GLN A 41 5.63 2.02 9.03
N PHE A 42 5.32 1.20 8.03
CA PHE A 42 3.94 0.94 7.59
C PHE A 42 3.04 0.48 8.74
N TRP A 43 3.47 -0.53 9.49
CA TRP A 43 2.67 -1.09 10.58
C TRP A 43 2.44 -0.07 11.68
N GLN A 44 3.45 0.73 12.02
CA GLN A 44 3.34 1.83 13.00
C GLN A 44 2.37 2.92 12.54
N LEU A 45 2.40 3.27 11.24
CA LEU A 45 1.54 4.30 10.66
C LEU A 45 0.08 3.86 10.56
N MET A 46 -0.15 2.57 10.29
CA MET A 46 -1.48 2.00 10.16
C MET A 46 -2.13 1.66 11.51
N SER A 47 -1.36 1.39 12.56
CA SER A 47 -1.92 1.10 13.89
C SER A 47 -3.01 2.09 14.34
N PRO A 48 -2.76 3.42 14.37
CA PRO A 48 -3.78 4.39 14.74
C PRO A 48 -4.90 4.54 13.69
N VAL A 49 -4.64 4.23 12.43
CA VAL A 49 -5.65 4.30 11.35
C VAL A 49 -6.73 3.24 11.56
N VAL A 50 -6.33 2.03 11.97
CA VAL A 50 -7.27 0.91 12.19
C VAL A 50 -7.67 0.73 13.65
N GLY A 51 -7.13 1.54 14.57
CA GLY A 51 -7.43 1.46 16.00
C GLY A 51 -6.90 0.20 16.70
N CYS A 52 -5.86 -0.43 16.15
CA CYS A 52 -5.27 -1.67 16.65
C CYS A 52 -3.74 -1.57 16.62
N ASP A 53 -3.04 -2.00 17.67
CA ASP A 53 -1.57 -2.00 17.67
C ASP A 53 -1.00 -3.15 16.84
N LEU A 54 -0.89 -2.92 15.53
CA LEU A 54 -0.35 -3.88 14.56
C LEU A 54 1.12 -4.24 14.84
N VAL A 55 1.89 -3.39 15.53
CA VAL A 55 3.33 -3.62 15.72
C VAL A 55 3.58 -4.85 16.60
N THR A 56 2.71 -5.08 17.58
CA THR A 56 2.79 -6.19 18.54
C THR A 56 2.35 -7.54 17.97
N LEU A 57 1.65 -7.53 16.85
CA LEU A 57 1.12 -8.73 16.22
C LEU A 57 2.17 -9.43 15.34
N ASP A 58 2.00 -10.74 15.15
CA ASP A 58 2.69 -11.48 14.09
C ASP A 58 2.13 -11.11 12.71
N TYR A 59 2.88 -11.42 11.64
CA TYR A 59 2.55 -10.94 10.30
C TYR A 59 1.15 -11.34 9.82
N GLU A 60 0.75 -12.59 10.04
CA GLU A 60 -0.58 -13.07 9.62
C GLU A 60 -1.69 -12.33 10.36
N ASP A 61 -1.51 -12.06 11.66
CA ASP A 61 -2.46 -11.33 12.48
C ASP A 61 -2.52 -9.84 12.10
N ARG A 62 -1.39 -9.23 11.70
CA ARG A 62 -1.39 -7.86 11.13
C ARG A 62 -2.25 -7.78 9.89
N VAL A 63 -2.07 -8.75 8.99
CA VAL A 63 -2.83 -8.82 7.74
C VAL A 63 -4.31 -9.07 8.02
N ALA A 64 -4.64 -9.98 8.94
CA ALA A 64 -6.01 -10.26 9.34
C ALA A 64 -6.68 -9.03 9.96
N ALA A 65 -5.99 -8.31 10.85
CA ALA A 65 -6.49 -7.09 11.46
C ALA A 65 -6.76 -5.99 10.43
N LEU A 66 -5.85 -5.76 9.48
CA LEU A 66 -6.08 -4.81 8.38
C LEU A 66 -7.31 -5.19 7.55
N ARG A 67 -7.44 -6.46 7.16
CA ARG A 67 -8.59 -6.94 6.39
C ARG A 67 -9.90 -6.76 7.15
N ALA A 68 -9.92 -7.10 8.44
CA ALA A 68 -11.08 -6.95 9.30
C ALA A 68 -11.49 -5.48 9.45
N SER A 69 -10.52 -4.56 9.48
CA SER A 69 -10.76 -3.11 9.50
C SER A 69 -11.10 -2.51 8.14
N GLY A 70 -11.26 -3.33 7.09
CA GLY A 70 -11.64 -2.85 5.75
C GLY A 70 -10.49 -2.27 4.94
N VAL A 71 -9.24 -2.65 5.24
CA VAL A 71 -8.05 -2.26 4.48
C VAL A 71 -7.61 -3.40 3.57
N ALA A 72 -7.42 -3.09 2.29
CA ALA A 72 -6.76 -3.94 1.30
C ALA A 72 -5.34 -3.45 1.02
N LEU A 73 -4.44 -4.37 0.66
CA LEU A 73 -3.04 -4.09 0.31
C LEU A 73 -2.72 -4.64 -1.07
N TRP A 74 -1.98 -3.87 -1.85
CA TRP A 74 -1.29 -4.38 -3.04
C TRP A 74 -0.13 -3.45 -3.44
N ASP A 75 0.37 -3.60 -4.66
CA ASP A 75 1.39 -2.74 -5.25
C ASP A 75 0.96 -2.30 -6.65
N VAL A 76 1.41 -1.13 -7.10
CA VAL A 76 1.09 -0.65 -8.46
C VAL A 76 1.92 -1.33 -9.54
N ILE A 77 3.16 -1.73 -9.24
CA ILE A 77 4.03 -2.44 -10.19
C ILE A 77 3.89 -3.93 -9.95
N GLY A 78 3.42 -4.66 -10.97
CA GLY A 78 3.35 -6.12 -10.98
C GLY A 78 4.71 -6.77 -11.17
N SER A 79 5.54 -6.21 -12.05
CA SER A 79 6.91 -6.67 -12.25
C SER A 79 7.86 -5.57 -12.72
N ALA A 80 9.13 -5.67 -12.35
CA ALA A 80 10.19 -4.80 -12.85
C ALA A 80 11.58 -5.42 -12.65
N ARG A 81 12.57 -4.95 -13.42
CA ARG A 81 13.98 -5.17 -13.09
C ARG A 81 14.42 -4.11 -12.10
N ARG A 82 14.96 -4.52 -10.94
CA ARG A 82 15.42 -3.57 -9.92
C ARG A 82 16.62 -4.10 -9.14
N ALA A 83 17.69 -3.31 -9.07
CA ALA A 83 18.80 -3.55 -8.14
C ALA A 83 18.42 -2.99 -6.77
N GLY A 84 18.60 -3.79 -5.71
CA GLY A 84 18.22 -3.39 -4.36
C GLY A 84 16.71 -3.05 -4.23
N SER A 85 16.40 -2.18 -3.28
CA SER A 85 15.02 -1.82 -2.93
C SER A 85 14.64 -0.36 -3.26
N SER A 86 15.53 0.39 -3.90
CA SER A 86 15.27 1.80 -4.25
C SER A 86 14.43 1.90 -5.51
N ASP A 87 13.35 2.69 -5.45
CA ASP A 87 12.50 2.95 -6.61
C ASP A 87 13.22 3.68 -7.74
N ALA A 88 14.29 4.42 -7.44
CA ALA A 88 15.12 5.06 -8.46
C ALA A 88 15.84 4.04 -9.37
N ALA A 89 15.94 2.78 -8.94
CA ALA A 89 16.58 1.70 -9.70
C ALA A 89 15.57 0.82 -10.46
N ILE A 90 14.29 1.22 -10.54
CA ILE A 90 13.25 0.50 -11.28
C ILE A 90 13.42 0.72 -12.79
N LEU A 91 13.50 -0.39 -13.53
CA LEU A 91 13.52 -0.45 -14.99
C LEU A 91 12.48 -1.46 -15.48
N ASP A 92 12.01 -1.31 -16.73
CA ASP A 92 11.07 -2.23 -17.40
C ASP A 92 9.85 -2.56 -16.53
N ALA A 93 9.22 -1.52 -15.96
CA ALA A 93 8.11 -1.69 -15.04
C ALA A 93 6.81 -2.00 -15.78
N GLU A 94 6.16 -3.09 -15.39
CA GLU A 94 4.81 -3.48 -15.80
C GLU A 94 3.85 -3.32 -14.62
N GLY A 95 2.73 -2.65 -14.86
CA GLY A 95 1.74 -2.36 -13.84
C GLY A 95 0.84 -3.55 -13.52
N ASN A 96 0.39 -3.65 -12.27
CA ASN A 96 -0.74 -4.50 -11.91
C ASN A 96 -2.05 -3.92 -12.47
N ASP A 97 -3.04 -4.79 -12.72
CA ASP A 97 -4.39 -4.37 -13.10
C ASP A 97 -5.17 -3.90 -11.86
N ILE A 98 -4.80 -2.72 -11.36
CA ILE A 98 -5.44 -2.12 -10.18
C ILE A 98 -6.89 -1.72 -10.46
N VAL A 99 -7.25 -1.45 -11.72
CA VAL A 99 -8.62 -1.10 -12.12
C VAL A 99 -9.53 -2.32 -11.98
N ALA A 100 -9.09 -3.50 -12.42
CA ALA A 100 -9.83 -4.73 -12.21
C ALA A 100 -10.01 -5.06 -10.71
N LEU A 101 -9.00 -4.81 -9.87
CA LEU A 101 -9.16 -4.98 -8.41
C LEU A 101 -10.17 -3.97 -7.84
N ILE A 102 -10.09 -2.70 -8.21
CA ILE A 102 -11.02 -1.65 -7.77
C ILE A 102 -12.47 -2.05 -8.12
N GLY A 103 -12.71 -2.59 -9.32
CA GLY A 103 -14.03 -3.08 -9.73
C GLY A 103 -14.60 -4.22 -8.88
N ARG A 104 -13.75 -4.94 -8.13
CA ARG A 104 -14.16 -6.03 -7.22
C ARG A 104 -14.44 -5.55 -5.79
N LEU A 105 -14.21 -4.27 -5.50
CA LEU A 105 -14.33 -3.67 -4.18
C LEU A 105 -15.46 -2.63 -4.17
N PRO A 106 -16.74 -3.05 -4.14
CA PRO A 106 -17.88 -2.14 -4.29
C PRO A 106 -18.03 -1.13 -3.13
N LYS A 107 -17.36 -1.39 -1.99
CA LYS A 107 -17.33 -0.50 -0.83
C LYS A 107 -16.09 0.40 -0.80
N LEU A 108 -15.23 0.34 -1.82
CA LEU A 108 -13.99 1.09 -1.85
C LEU A 108 -14.28 2.58 -1.92
N ARG A 109 -13.69 3.34 -0.99
CA ARG A 109 -13.85 4.78 -0.85
C ARG A 109 -12.56 5.54 -1.12
N ALA A 110 -11.41 4.91 -0.90
CA ALA A 110 -10.12 5.50 -1.24
C ALA A 110 -9.11 4.48 -1.78
N VAL A 111 -8.28 4.96 -2.71
CA VAL A 111 -7.04 4.33 -3.16
C VAL A 111 -5.88 5.20 -2.67
N ALA A 112 -5.09 4.67 -1.74
CA ALA A 112 -4.00 5.39 -1.09
C ALA A 112 -2.65 4.91 -1.61
N PHE A 113 -1.86 5.81 -2.17
CA PHE A 113 -0.54 5.50 -2.74
C PHE A 113 0.57 5.79 -1.75
N ASN A 114 1.27 4.75 -1.32
CA ASN A 114 2.38 4.80 -0.36
C ASN A 114 3.68 5.25 -1.06
N GLY A 115 3.81 6.55 -1.27
CA GLY A 115 4.97 7.21 -1.87
C GLY A 115 4.76 7.72 -3.29
N GLY A 116 5.60 8.67 -3.71
CA GLY A 116 5.48 9.37 -5.00
C GLY A 116 5.60 8.45 -6.22
N THR A 117 6.44 7.42 -6.16
CA THR A 117 6.53 6.41 -7.24
C THR A 117 5.21 5.66 -7.41
N ALA A 118 4.62 5.20 -6.30
CA ALA A 118 3.35 4.50 -6.30
C ALA A 118 2.25 5.38 -6.90
N LEU A 119 2.17 6.64 -6.47
CA LEU A 119 1.20 7.61 -6.99
C LEU A 119 1.38 7.85 -8.49
N LYS A 120 2.60 8.14 -8.93
CA LYS A 120 2.88 8.44 -10.34
C LYS A 120 2.51 7.30 -11.28
N GLN A 121 2.86 6.06 -10.92
CA GLN A 121 2.53 4.90 -11.75
C GLN A 121 1.05 4.54 -11.63
N GLY A 122 0.49 4.60 -10.42
CA GLY A 122 -0.93 4.38 -10.18
C GLY A 122 -1.83 5.30 -11.01
N LEU A 123 -1.56 6.61 -11.02
CA LEU A 123 -2.34 7.56 -11.82
C LEU A 123 -2.32 7.25 -13.32
N LYS A 124 -1.20 6.72 -13.85
CA LYS A 124 -1.15 6.27 -15.25
C LYS A 124 -2.05 5.08 -15.51
N LEU A 125 -2.08 4.12 -14.58
CA LEU A 125 -2.90 2.92 -14.67
C LEU A 125 -4.40 3.22 -14.51
N LEU A 126 -4.74 4.16 -13.62
CA LEU A 126 -6.12 4.64 -13.45
C LEU A 126 -6.61 5.42 -14.68
N GLY A 127 -5.70 6.14 -15.35
CA GLY A 127 -6.01 6.94 -16.52
C GLY A 127 -6.66 8.29 -16.19
N PRO A 128 -6.74 9.21 -17.17
CA PRO A 128 -7.17 10.59 -16.96
C PRO A 128 -8.67 10.73 -16.63
N ASN A 129 -9.48 9.75 -17.00
CA ASN A 129 -10.93 9.77 -16.81
C ASN A 129 -11.38 8.86 -15.65
N PHE A 130 -10.48 8.59 -14.70
CA PHE A 130 -10.81 7.73 -13.56
C PHE A 130 -11.91 8.36 -12.70
N ALA A 131 -13.12 7.81 -12.80
CA ALA A 131 -14.30 8.21 -12.04
C ALA A 131 -14.57 7.23 -10.90
N GLY A 132 -13.55 6.96 -10.08
CA GLY A 132 -13.60 5.97 -9.00
C GLY A 132 -13.43 6.56 -7.60
N PRO A 133 -13.00 5.74 -6.63
CA PRO A 133 -12.75 6.17 -5.26
C PRO A 133 -11.73 7.31 -5.14
N SER A 134 -11.73 8.01 -4.01
CA SER A 134 -10.80 9.12 -3.76
C SER A 134 -9.34 8.66 -3.86
N VAL A 135 -8.50 9.44 -4.54
CA VAL A 135 -7.06 9.19 -4.61
C VAL A 135 -6.35 9.93 -3.47
N VAL A 136 -5.59 9.19 -2.66
CA VAL A 136 -4.85 9.73 -1.52
C VAL A 136 -3.35 9.54 -1.74
N ALA A 137 -2.57 10.62 -1.66
CA ALA A 137 -1.11 10.57 -1.73
C ALA A 137 -0.53 10.49 -0.32
N LEU A 138 0.28 9.47 -0.03
CA LEU A 138 0.92 9.28 1.27
C LEU A 138 2.44 9.47 1.17
N PRO A 139 3.10 10.02 2.21
CA PRO A 139 4.55 9.92 2.33
C PRO A 139 4.94 8.45 2.49
N SER A 140 6.04 8.05 1.85
CA SER A 140 6.44 6.63 1.83
C SER A 140 6.77 6.10 3.22
N SER A 141 6.27 4.91 3.55
CA SER A 141 6.61 4.21 4.79
C SER A 141 8.00 3.55 4.77
N SER A 142 8.66 3.53 3.61
CA SER A 142 9.98 2.93 3.41
C SER A 142 11.06 3.60 4.26
N PRO A 143 12.06 2.85 4.76
CA PRO A 143 13.22 3.43 5.44
C PRO A 143 14.06 4.34 4.52
N LEU A 144 13.95 4.19 3.19
CA LEU A 144 14.62 5.09 2.23
C LEU A 144 14.01 6.49 2.22
N HIS A 145 12.78 6.64 2.75
CA HIS A 145 12.19 7.95 3.01
C HIS A 145 12.42 8.30 4.48
N THR A 146 13.54 8.99 4.73
CA THR A 146 14.22 9.12 6.02
C THR A 146 13.50 9.95 7.08
N ILE A 147 12.32 10.50 6.79
CA ILE A 147 11.52 11.20 7.80
C ILE A 147 10.89 10.20 8.79
N GLY A 148 10.71 10.62 10.04
CA GLY A 148 10.14 9.78 11.11
C GLY A 148 8.62 9.63 11.02
N VAL A 149 8.07 8.69 11.81
CA VAL A 149 6.62 8.43 11.90
C VAL A 149 5.82 9.70 12.19
N ALA A 150 6.27 10.52 13.14
CA ALA A 150 5.57 11.74 13.54
C ALA A 150 5.32 12.70 12.38
N ALA A 151 6.25 12.80 11.42
CA ALA A 151 6.09 13.65 10.24
C ALA A 151 5.15 13.05 9.19
N LYS A 152 5.05 11.71 9.14
CA LYS A 152 4.21 10.98 8.18
C LYS A 152 2.77 10.84 8.69
N GLN A 153 2.61 10.64 9.99
CA GLN A 153 1.35 10.23 10.62
C GLN A 153 0.16 11.12 10.25
N PRO A 154 0.26 12.48 10.18
CA PRO A 154 -0.89 13.30 9.82
C PRO A 154 -1.49 12.98 8.45
N ALA A 155 -0.68 12.58 7.46
CA ALA A 155 -1.17 12.17 6.15
C ALA A 155 -1.83 10.79 6.21
N TRP A 156 -1.24 9.86 6.97
CA TRP A 156 -1.75 8.49 7.13
C TRP A 156 -3.06 8.45 7.93
N SER A 157 -3.19 9.26 8.98
CA SER A 157 -4.38 9.30 9.84
C SER A 157 -5.65 9.75 9.09
N GLN A 158 -5.52 10.46 7.97
CA GLN A 158 -6.66 10.82 7.12
C GLN A 158 -7.38 9.59 6.56
N LEU A 159 -6.70 8.45 6.44
CA LEU A 159 -7.31 7.20 5.99
C LEU A 159 -8.44 6.72 6.90
N ALA A 160 -8.40 7.03 8.19
CA ALA A 160 -9.40 6.59 9.16
C ALA A 160 -10.81 7.10 8.80
N ALA A 161 -10.92 8.30 8.22
CA ALA A 161 -12.20 8.87 7.80
C ALA A 161 -12.91 8.02 6.72
N PHE A 162 -12.15 7.30 5.89
CA PHE A 162 -12.73 6.40 4.89
C PHE A 162 -13.17 5.07 5.49
N LEU A 163 -12.63 4.67 6.66
CA LEU A 163 -12.95 3.42 7.32
C LEU A 163 -14.19 3.51 8.21
N LEU A 164 -14.59 4.69 8.65
CA LEU A 164 -15.81 4.88 9.46
C LEU A 164 -17.08 4.61 8.65
N ASP A 165 -18.08 3.96 9.24
CA ASP A 165 -19.41 3.97 8.66
C ASP A 165 -20.06 5.33 8.87
N TRP A 166 -20.62 5.90 7.79
CA TRP A 166 -21.53 7.03 7.92
C TRP A 166 -22.86 6.44 8.38
N THR A 167 -23.16 6.60 9.67
CA THR A 167 -24.50 6.37 10.23
C THR A 167 -25.45 7.46 9.77
#